data_AF-A0A7W0LKC3-F1
#
_entry.id   AF-A0A7W0LKC3-F1
#
_cell.length_a   1.000
_cell.length_b   1.000
_cell.length_c   1.000
_cell.angle_alpha   90.00
_cell.angle_beta   90.00
_cell.angle_gamma   90.00
#
_symmetry.space_group_name_H-M   'P 1'
#
loop_
_entity.id
_entity.type
_entity.pdbx_description
1 polymer ?
#
loop_
_entity_poly.entity_id
_entity_poly.type
_entity_poly.pdbx_seq_one_letter_code
_entity_poly.pdbx_strand_id
1 'polypeptide(L)'
;EGQAPPASTTDYPCPDGSELRLRDALTAPTLRKLGALEARAAASGEDRWQRRMEYLFEHLVVRWEISGLPLEGQKELLARYRMASSEERRFVREALAEHLRERYPEVEL
;
A
#
# COMPACT_ATOMS: atom_id res chain seq x y z
N GLU A 1 30.43 9.21 -2.57
CA GLU A 1 29.30 8.27 -2.43
C GLU A 1 28.03 9.09 -2.39
N GLY A 2 27.18 9.00 -3.42
CA GLY A 2 25.94 9.77 -3.50
C GLY A 2 24.85 9.04 -2.74
N GLN A 3 24.65 9.38 -1.47
CA GLN A 3 23.49 8.90 -0.72
C GLN A 3 22.26 9.50 -1.39
N ALA A 4 21.49 8.68 -2.11
CA ALA A 4 20.18 9.10 -2.58
C ALA A 4 19.38 9.58 -1.36
N PRO A 5 18.67 10.72 -1.45
CA PRO A 5 17.85 11.18 -0.33
C PRO A 5 16.89 10.05 0.08
N PRO A 6 16.64 9.87 1.39
CA PRO A 6 15.66 8.89 1.84
C PRO A 6 14.34 9.19 1.13
N ALA A 7 13.70 8.14 0.60
CA ALA A 7 12.41 8.31 -0.07
C ALA A 7 11.43 8.97 0.91
N SER A 8 10.78 10.05 0.49
CA SER A 8 9.77 10.72 1.29
C SER A 8 8.64 9.75 1.64
N THR A 9 8.14 9.88 2.86
CA THR A 9 7.06 9.06 3.38
C THR A 9 6.01 9.93 4.07
N THR A 10 4.76 9.54 3.96
CA THR A 10 3.63 10.16 4.66
C THR A 10 3.04 9.15 5.65
N ASP A 11 2.79 9.60 6.88
CA ASP A 11 2.09 8.83 7.92
C ASP A 11 0.57 9.03 7.85
N TYR A 12 -0.14 7.95 8.11
CA TYR A 12 -1.59 7.87 8.15
C TYR A 12 -1.98 7.26 9.50
N PRO A 13 -2.48 8.06 10.46
CA PRO A 13 -2.92 7.56 11.75
C PRO A 13 -4.29 6.87 11.66
N CYS A 14 -4.42 5.74 12.33
CA CYS A 14 -5.67 5.02 12.54
C CYS A 14 -6.34 5.48 13.86
N PRO A 15 -7.67 5.60 13.91
CA PRO A 15 -8.40 5.92 15.16
C PRO A 15 -8.14 4.93 16.31
N ASP A 16 -7.80 3.68 15.99
CA ASP A 16 -7.48 2.62 16.97
C ASP A 16 -6.06 2.75 17.56
N GLY A 17 -5.28 3.75 17.13
CA GLY A 17 -3.89 3.95 17.58
C GLY A 17 -2.85 3.18 16.77
N SER A 18 -3.25 2.55 15.66
CA SER A 18 -2.31 2.04 14.64
C SER A 18 -1.84 3.17 13.71
N GLU A 19 -0.68 3.02 13.07
CA GLU A 19 -0.16 3.99 12.09
C GLU A 19 0.35 3.26 10.84
N LEU A 20 -0.03 3.72 9.66
CA LEU A 20 0.56 3.28 8.40
C LEU A 20 1.49 4.36 7.87
N ARG A 21 2.68 3.95 7.43
CA ARG A 21 3.60 4.83 6.71
C ARG A 21 3.72 4.39 5.26
N LEU A 22 3.41 5.31 4.36
CA LEU A 22 3.44 5.08 2.93
C LEU A 22 4.58 5.87 2.29
N ARG A 23 5.26 5.26 1.32
CA ARG A 23 6.24 5.93 0.47
C ARG A 23 5.53 6.81 -0.55
N ASP A 24 5.91 8.08 -0.62
CA ASP A 24 5.25 9.09 -1.48
C ASP A 24 5.41 8.84 -2.99
N ALA A 25 6.43 8.07 -3.37
CA ALA A 25 6.79 7.88 -4.76
C ALA A 25 6.84 6.40 -5.15
N LEU A 26 5.97 6.00 -6.07
CA LEU A 26 6.09 4.80 -6.88
C LEU A 26 7.11 5.00 -8.01
N THR A 27 7.77 3.91 -8.38
CA THR A 27 8.71 3.91 -9.50
C THR A 27 7.95 3.72 -10.82
N ALA A 28 8.48 4.26 -11.92
CA ALA A 28 7.94 4.04 -13.26
C ALA A 28 7.64 2.55 -13.61
N PRO A 29 8.50 1.57 -13.29
CA PRO A 29 8.17 0.16 -13.52
C PRO A 29 6.99 -0.33 -12.67
N THR A 30 6.82 0.17 -11.44
CA THR A 30 5.67 -0.17 -10.61
C THR A 30 4.36 0.34 -11.22
N LEU A 31 4.33 1.59 -11.68
CA LEU A 31 3.14 2.18 -12.33
C LEU A 31 2.75 1.41 -13.61
N ARG A 32 3.73 1.05 -14.45
CA ARG A 32 3.48 0.24 -15.65
C ARG A 32 2.89 -1.13 -15.32
N LYS A 33 3.42 -1.78 -14.28
CA LYS A 33 2.93 -3.10 -13.84
C LYS A 33 1.52 -3.00 -13.26
N LEU A 34 1.21 -1.91 -12.56
CA LEU A 34 -0.14 -1.64 -12.03
C LEU A 34 -1.17 -1.54 -13.16
N GLY A 35 -0.90 -0.76 -14.21
CA GLY A 35 -1.79 -0.69 -15.39
C GLY A 35 -1.92 -2.03 -16.13
N ALA A 36 -0.87 -2.84 -16.18
CA ALA A 36 -0.91 -4.17 -16.78
C ALA A 36 -1.77 -5.17 -15.97
N LEU A 37 -1.90 -5.00 -14.66
CA LEU A 37 -2.79 -5.82 -13.81
C LEU A 37 -4.26 -5.54 -14.12
N GLU A 38 -4.62 -4.30 -14.47
CA GLU A 38 -5.99 -3.93 -14.87
C GLU A 38 -6.38 -4.50 -16.23
N ALA A 39 -5.45 -4.46 -17.19
CA ALA A 39 -5.74 -4.88 -18.56
C ALA A 39 -5.95 -6.41 -18.72
N ARG A 40 -5.60 -7.22 -17.72
CA ARG A 40 -5.69 -8.69 -17.81
C ARG A 40 -7.13 -9.19 -17.58
N ALA A 41 -7.78 -9.60 -18.67
CA ALA A 41 -9.17 -10.07 -18.70
C ALA A 41 -9.46 -11.43 -18.02
N ALA A 42 -8.44 -12.19 -17.60
CA ALA A 42 -8.58 -13.63 -17.31
C ALA A 42 -8.90 -14.02 -15.84
N ALA A 43 -9.09 -13.07 -14.93
CA ALA A 43 -9.41 -13.35 -13.51
C ALA A 43 -10.78 -12.77 -13.12
N SER A 44 -11.43 -13.33 -12.10
CA SER A 44 -12.63 -12.71 -11.50
C SER A 44 -12.30 -11.31 -10.99
N GLY A 45 -13.26 -10.38 -11.05
CA GLY A 45 -13.04 -8.98 -10.65
C GLY A 45 -12.47 -8.83 -9.23
N GLU A 46 -12.92 -9.67 -8.31
CA GLU A 46 -12.45 -9.69 -6.92
C GLU A 46 -10.99 -10.16 -6.78
N ASP A 47 -10.58 -11.16 -7.55
CA ASP A 47 -9.18 -11.64 -7.56
C ASP A 47 -8.23 -10.59 -8.14
N ARG A 48 -8.65 -9.87 -9.18
CA ARG A 48 -7.89 -8.72 -9.72
C ARG A 48 -7.74 -7.62 -8.68
N TRP A 49 -8.83 -7.28 -7.99
CA TRP A 49 -8.83 -6.24 -6.98
C TRP A 49 -7.92 -6.60 -5.79
N GLN A 50 -8.00 -7.84 -5.29
CA GLN A 50 -7.11 -8.32 -4.23
C GLN A 50 -5.64 -8.25 -4.63
N ARG A 51 -5.29 -8.73 -5.83
CA ARG A 51 -3.91 -8.68 -6.34
C ARG A 51 -3.41 -7.25 -6.51
N ARG A 52 -4.27 -6.33 -6.98
CA ARG A 52 -3.94 -4.90 -7.09
C ARG A 52 -3.66 -4.30 -5.72
N MET A 53 -4.52 -4.59 -4.75
CA MET A 53 -4.38 -4.12 -3.37
C MET A 53 -3.09 -4.62 -2.72
N GLU A 54 -2.79 -5.92 -2.83
CA GLU A 54 -1.52 -6.47 -2.33
C GLU A 54 -0.31 -5.82 -3.02
N TYR A 55 -0.37 -5.64 -4.34
CA TYR A 55 0.71 -5.02 -5.11
C TYR A 55 0.97 -3.56 -4.70
N LEU A 56 -0.09 -2.78 -4.50
CA LEU A 56 0.01 -1.40 -3.99
C LEU A 56 0.55 -1.37 -2.57
N PHE A 57 0.02 -2.23 -1.71
CA PHE A 57 0.48 -2.39 -0.33
C PHE A 57 1.99 -2.70 -0.29
N GLU A 58 2.45 -3.65 -1.10
CA GLU A 58 3.86 -4.06 -1.17
C GLU A 58 4.81 -2.95 -1.66
N HIS A 59 4.30 -1.96 -2.37
CA HIS A 59 5.13 -0.91 -2.99
C HIS A 59 5.01 0.46 -2.31
N LEU A 60 3.94 0.69 -1.56
CA LEU A 60 3.67 1.92 -0.83
C LEU A 60 3.93 1.75 0.67
N VAL A 61 3.43 0.68 1.31
CA VAL A 61 3.52 0.55 2.77
C VAL A 61 4.91 0.12 3.17
N VAL A 62 5.60 1.01 3.91
CA VAL A 62 6.97 0.79 4.41
C VAL A 62 7.02 0.56 5.92
N ARG A 63 5.96 0.93 6.65
CA ARG A 63 5.81 0.65 8.07
C ARG A 63 4.33 0.52 8.43
N TRP A 64 4.02 -0.38 9.34
CA TRP A 64 2.72 -0.48 9.97
C TRP A 64 2.91 -0.72 11.47
N GLU A 65 2.53 0.26 12.28
CA GLU A 65 2.54 0.15 13.73
C GLU A 65 1.16 -0.24 14.22
N ILE A 66 1.09 -1.29 15.04
CA ILE A 66 -0.16 -1.83 15.57
C ILE A 66 0.03 -2.09 17.05
N SER A 67 -0.81 -1.47 17.89
CA SER A 67 -0.68 -1.56 19.36
C SER A 67 0.75 -1.22 19.87
N GLY A 68 1.42 -0.25 19.23
CA GLY A 68 2.78 0.16 19.57
C GLY A 68 3.89 -0.78 19.07
N LEU A 69 3.56 -1.80 18.27
CA LEU A 69 4.54 -2.71 17.66
C LEU A 69 4.74 -2.35 16.17
N PRO A 70 5.91 -1.82 15.79
CA PRO A 70 6.18 -1.47 14.41
C PRO A 70 6.64 -2.65 13.58
N LEU A 71 6.00 -2.85 12.43
CA LEU A 71 6.39 -3.79 11.39
C LEU A 71 6.99 -3.00 10.23
N GLU A 72 8.19 -3.38 9.79
CA GLU A 72 8.94 -2.68 8.73
C GLU A 72 9.41 -3.64 7.63
N GLY A 73 9.39 -4.95 7.89
CA GLY A 73 9.77 -5.97 6.91
C GLY A 73 8.66 -6.20 5.90
N GLN A 74 8.94 -6.09 4.60
CA GLN A 74 7.91 -6.23 3.55
C GLN A 74 7.13 -7.55 3.62
N LYS A 75 7.82 -8.66 3.87
CA LYS A 75 7.19 -9.98 4.02
C LYS A 75 6.27 -10.04 5.22
N GLU A 76 6.68 -9.42 6.32
CA GLU A 76 5.92 -9.38 7.58
C GLU A 76 4.71 -8.46 7.45
N LEU A 77 4.88 -7.29 6.83
CA LEU A 77 3.80 -6.38 6.46
C LEU A 77 2.74 -7.08 5.63
N LEU A 78 3.14 -7.79 4.56
CA LEU A 78 2.19 -8.50 3.70
C LEU A 78 1.51 -9.65 4.44
N ALA A 79 2.25 -10.43 5.22
CA ALA A 79 1.67 -11.48 6.05
C ALA A 79 0.64 -10.90 7.05
N ARG A 80 0.98 -9.77 7.69
CA ARG A 80 0.08 -9.08 8.60
C ARG A 80 -1.17 -8.55 7.92
N TYR A 81 -1.04 -7.99 6.72
CA TYR A 81 -2.18 -7.52 5.92
C TYR A 81 -3.11 -8.67 5.55
N ARG A 82 -2.57 -9.83 5.17
CA ARG A 82 -3.36 -11.04 4.90
C ARG A 82 -4.09 -11.56 6.14
N MET A 83 -3.50 -11.40 7.32
CA MET A 83 -4.12 -11.81 8.59
C MET A 83 -5.00 -10.71 9.22
N ALA A 84 -5.00 -9.51 8.65
CA ALA A 84 -5.68 -8.37 9.21
C ALA A 84 -7.21 -8.52 9.19
N SER A 85 -7.83 -7.97 10.23
CA SER A 85 -9.28 -7.91 10.40
C SER A 85 -9.94 -7.04 9.32
N SER A 86 -11.27 -7.14 9.17
CA SER A 86 -12.01 -6.33 8.20
C SER A 86 -11.84 -4.83 8.42
N GLU A 87 -11.81 -4.36 9.67
CA GLU A 87 -11.55 -2.96 10.03
C GLU A 87 -10.15 -2.50 9.65
N GLU A 88 -9.14 -3.30 9.97
CA GLU A 88 -7.74 -3.00 9.64
C GLU A 88 -7.52 -2.95 8.12
N ARG A 89 -8.08 -3.91 7.38
CA ARG A 89 -8.04 -3.90 5.91
C ARG A 89 -8.78 -2.70 5.32
N ARG A 90 -9.88 -2.29 5.94
CA ARG A 90 -10.62 -1.09 5.54
C ARG A 90 -9.76 0.16 5.75
N PHE A 91 -9.12 0.29 6.90
CA PHE A 91 -8.19 1.39 7.19
C PHE A 91 -7.02 1.44 6.18
N VAL A 92 -6.37 0.30 5.91
CA VAL A 92 -5.31 0.21 4.90
C VAL A 92 -5.80 0.68 3.53
N ARG A 93 -7.02 0.29 3.14
CA ARG A 93 -7.63 0.71 1.87
C ARG A 93 -7.93 2.20 1.84
N GLU A 94 -8.46 2.77 2.92
CA GLU A 94 -8.75 4.20 3.03
C GLU A 94 -7.46 5.02 2.93
N ALA A 95 -6.40 4.62 3.64
CA ALA A 95 -5.08 5.27 3.57
C ALA A 95 -4.46 5.18 2.16
N LEU A 96 -4.52 4.01 1.51
CA LEU A 96 -4.04 3.85 0.14
C LEU A 96 -4.84 4.70 -0.85
N ALA A 97 -6.16 4.75 -0.71
CA ALA A 97 -7.03 5.56 -1.59
C ALA A 97 -6.75 7.06 -1.44
N GLU A 98 -6.59 7.54 -0.21
CA GLU A 98 -6.22 8.92 0.07
C GLU A 98 -4.85 9.26 -0.54
N HIS A 99 -3.85 8.44 -0.25
CA HIS A 99 -2.49 8.62 -0.76
C HIS A 99 -2.42 8.65 -2.29
N LEU A 100 -3.12 7.72 -2.94
CA LEU A 100 -3.19 7.68 -4.40
C LEU A 100 -3.94 8.88 -4.96
N ARG A 101 -5.05 9.31 -4.36
CA ARG A 101 -5.79 10.50 -4.84
C ARG A 101 -4.91 11.75 -4.81
N GLU A 102 -4.05 11.89 -3.80
CA GLU A 102 -3.14 13.04 -3.68
C GLU A 102 -1.93 12.96 -4.62
N ARG A 103 -1.33 11.77 -4.78
CA ARG A 103 -0.04 11.60 -5.47
C ARG A 103 -0.17 11.07 -6.90
N TYR A 104 -1.19 10.27 -7.17
CA TYR A 104 -1.41 9.50 -8.39
C TYR A 104 -2.91 9.50 -8.78
N PRO A 105 -3.51 10.66 -9.10
CA PRO A 105 -4.95 10.77 -9.35
C PRO A 105 -5.44 9.94 -10.55
N GLU A 106 -4.52 9.53 -11.43
CA GLU A 106 -4.79 8.61 -12.54
C GLU A 106 -4.90 7.13 -12.12
N VAL A 107 -4.56 6.81 -10.88
CA VAL A 107 -4.62 5.46 -10.32
C VAL A 107 -5.87 5.33 -9.44
N GLU A 108 -6.88 4.63 -9.95
CA GLU A 108 -8.09 4.31 -9.18
C GLU A 108 -7.90 3.04 -8.34
N LEU A 109 -8.54 2.97 -7.17
CA LEU A 109 -8.44 1.84 -6.23
C LEU A 109 -9.64 0.88 -6.35
#